data_AF-A0A536J6B7-F1
#
_entry.id   AF-A0A536J6B7-F1
#
_cell.length_a   1.000
_cell.length_b   1.000
_cell.length_c   1.000
_cell.angle_alpha   90.00
_cell.angle_beta   90.00
_cell.angle_gamma   90.00
#
_symmetry.space_group_name_H-M   'P 1'
#
loop_
_entity.id
_entity.type
_entity.pdbx_description
1 polymer ?
#
loop_
_entity_poly.entity_id
_entity_poly.type
_entity_poly.pdbx_seq_one_letter_code
_entity_poly.pdbx_strand_id
1 'polypeptide(L)'
;MISEAPFFLTVAALNVTLAGFSGLVAAFHRGDRLKTFDVFHLRGLAETGLANALIALITIPVATAAGDLATATRVVGAVVLAYIVVQIAVFALRQRRMSIRVAPPYAVGAIAIDLTVIVFAAVTILIQAVSAYEALMVLLLARPMWDFVQVLSDMARP
;
A
#
# COMPACT_ATOMS: atom_id res chain seq x y z
N MET A 1 8.31 -14.96 -19.99
CA MET A 1 7.45 -14.03 -19.22
C MET A 1 6.13 -14.71 -18.96
N ILE A 2 5.56 -14.55 -17.76
CA ILE A 2 4.25 -15.12 -17.40
C ILE A 2 3.10 -14.30 -18.03
N SER A 3 1.93 -14.91 -18.25
CA SER A 3 0.75 -14.28 -18.87
C SER A 3 0.22 -13.10 -18.06
N GLU A 4 0.40 -13.13 -16.75
CA GLU A 4 -0.12 -12.16 -15.77
C GLU A 4 0.85 -10.97 -15.59
N ALA A 5 2.03 -10.99 -16.22
CA ALA A 5 3.00 -9.92 -16.11
C ALA A 5 2.43 -8.51 -16.43
N PRO A 6 1.58 -8.33 -17.46
CA PRO A 6 0.94 -7.04 -17.72
C PRO A 6 0.13 -6.53 -16.53
N PHE A 7 -0.62 -7.40 -15.84
CA PHE A 7 -1.40 -7.03 -14.66
C PHE A 7 -0.50 -6.51 -13.53
N PHE A 8 0.57 -7.24 -13.19
CA PHE A 8 1.49 -6.82 -12.13
C PHE A 8 2.22 -5.52 -12.47
N LEU A 9 2.59 -5.33 -13.74
CA LEU A 9 3.17 -4.06 -14.21
C LEU A 9 2.18 -2.90 -14.08
N THR A 10 0.89 -3.12 -14.39
CA THR A 10 -0.15 -2.09 -14.20
C THR A 10 -0.32 -1.75 -12.72
N VAL A 11 -0.42 -2.74 -11.84
CA VAL A 11 -0.51 -2.50 -10.39
C VAL A 11 0.72 -1.73 -9.88
N ALA A 12 1.91 -2.11 -10.34
CA ALA A 12 3.14 -1.40 -10.00
C ALA A 12 3.12 0.05 -10.49
N ALA A 13 2.70 0.29 -11.74
CA ALA A 13 2.59 1.63 -12.30
C ALA A 13 1.62 2.50 -11.51
N LEU A 14 0.43 1.99 -11.16
CA LEU A 14 -0.56 2.70 -10.34
C LEU A 14 0.02 3.10 -8.98
N ASN A 15 0.73 2.17 -8.32
CA ASN A 15 1.37 2.42 -7.04
C ASN A 15 2.49 3.48 -7.13
N VAL A 16 3.30 3.45 -8.20
CA VAL A 16 4.31 4.48 -8.47
C VAL A 16 3.67 5.84 -8.75
N THR A 17 2.57 5.88 -9.50
CA THR A 17 1.82 7.11 -9.75
C THR A 17 1.26 7.70 -8.46
N LEU A 18 0.65 6.87 -7.60
CA LEU A 18 0.21 7.30 -6.28
C LEU A 18 1.39 7.89 -5.50
N ALA A 19 2.49 7.15 -5.37
CA ALA A 19 3.69 7.64 -4.69
C ALA A 19 4.18 8.98 -5.28
N GLY A 20 4.15 9.15 -6.60
CA GLY A 20 4.50 10.40 -7.28
C GLY A 20 3.59 11.58 -6.92
N PHE A 21 2.28 11.36 -6.72
CA PHE A 21 1.36 12.41 -6.28
C PHE A 21 1.76 12.99 -4.94
N SER A 22 2.30 12.20 -4.01
CA SER A 22 2.78 12.76 -2.74
C SER A 22 3.91 13.78 -2.92
N GLY A 23 4.82 13.52 -3.87
CA GLY A 23 5.91 14.43 -4.21
C GLY A 23 5.39 15.72 -4.85
N LEU A 24 4.40 15.63 -5.73
CA LEU A 24 3.75 16.78 -6.34
C LEU A 24 3.03 17.65 -5.30
N VAL A 25 2.24 17.04 -4.42
CA VAL A 25 1.53 17.76 -3.34
C VAL A 25 2.52 18.46 -2.41
N ALA A 26 3.60 17.78 -2.03
CA ALA A 26 4.67 18.39 -1.24
C ALA A 26 5.37 19.54 -1.97
N ALA A 27 5.59 19.42 -3.29
CA ALA A 27 6.24 20.46 -4.09
C ALA A 27 5.35 21.71 -4.25
N PHE A 28 4.04 21.54 -4.44
CA PHE A 28 3.09 22.66 -4.56
C PHE A 28 2.87 23.43 -3.26
N HIS A 29 3.17 22.83 -2.10
CA HIS A 29 3.15 23.51 -0.79
C HIS A 29 4.44 24.28 -0.47
N ARG A 30 5.36 24.49 -1.43
CA ARG A 30 6.55 25.35 -1.23
C ARG A 30 6.14 26.83 -1.06
N GLY A 31 5.68 27.18 0.14
CA GLY A 31 5.29 28.54 0.53
C GLY A 31 4.60 28.56 1.90
N ASP A 32 3.70 27.61 2.13
CA ASP A 32 3.02 27.39 3.41
C ASP A 32 3.66 26.22 4.18
N ARG A 33 3.83 26.36 5.49
CA ARG A 33 4.36 25.26 6.31
C ARG A 33 3.34 24.12 6.31
N LEU A 34 3.67 23.02 5.62
CA LEU A 34 2.92 21.76 5.70
C LEU A 34 2.71 21.38 7.16
N LYS A 35 1.46 21.07 7.53
CA LYS A 35 1.14 20.60 8.88
C LYS A 35 1.82 19.24 9.09
N THR A 36 2.17 18.92 10.33
CA THR A 36 2.77 17.62 10.69
C THR A 36 1.89 16.43 10.26
N PHE A 37 0.57 16.64 10.19
CA PHE A 37 -0.41 15.70 9.66
C PHE A 37 -0.16 15.37 8.17
N ASP A 38 -0.03 16.39 7.32
CA ASP A 38 0.21 16.23 5.88
C ASP A 38 1.54 15.53 5.62
N VAL A 39 2.59 15.91 6.37
CA VAL A 39 3.92 15.28 6.24
C VAL A 39 3.86 13.78 6.57
N PHE A 40 3.10 13.39 7.58
CA PHE A 40 2.93 12.00 7.96
C PHE A 40 2.25 11.19 6.85
N HIS A 41 1.14 11.69 6.31
CA HIS A 41 0.38 10.97 5.28
C HIS A 41 1.06 11.01 3.91
N LEU A 42 1.68 12.13 3.50
CA LEU A 42 2.43 12.20 2.25
C LEU A 42 3.62 11.25 2.25
N ARG A 43 4.35 11.17 3.37
CA ARG A 43 5.44 10.21 3.53
C ARG A 43 4.91 8.78 3.56
N GLY A 44 3.80 8.52 4.26
CA GLY A 44 3.14 7.22 4.27
C GLY A 44 2.74 6.78 2.87
N LEU A 45 2.14 7.66 2.09
CA LEU A 45 1.73 7.43 0.71
C LEU A 45 2.92 7.07 -0.19
N ALA A 46 4.03 7.81 -0.08
CA ALA A 46 5.25 7.51 -0.84
C ALA A 46 5.84 6.14 -0.49
N GLU A 47 6.00 5.87 0.81
CA GLU A 47 6.58 4.62 1.32
C GLU A 47 5.71 3.40 0.96
N THR A 48 4.40 3.52 1.12
CA THR A 48 3.46 2.44 0.84
C THR A 48 3.28 2.19 -0.65
N GLY A 49 3.13 3.25 -1.46
CA GLY A 49 3.08 3.13 -2.91
C GLY A 49 4.35 2.46 -3.47
N LEU A 50 5.54 2.92 -3.09
CA LEU A 50 6.78 2.30 -3.58
C LEU A 50 6.94 0.84 -3.13
N ALA A 51 6.63 0.52 -1.88
CA ALA A 51 6.71 -0.85 -1.39
C ALA A 51 5.73 -1.79 -2.11
N ASN A 52 4.49 -1.35 -2.32
CA ASN A 52 3.49 -2.12 -3.06
C ASN A 52 3.89 -2.32 -4.52
N ALA A 53 4.48 -1.31 -5.17
CA ALA A 53 5.01 -1.46 -6.52
C ALA A 53 6.12 -2.52 -6.58
N LEU A 54 7.04 -2.53 -5.60
CA LEU A 54 8.08 -3.55 -5.51
C LEU A 54 7.49 -4.96 -5.27
N ILE A 55 6.45 -5.07 -4.45
CA ILE A 55 5.73 -6.34 -4.23
C ILE A 55 5.09 -6.84 -5.53
N ALA A 56 4.44 -5.97 -6.29
CA ALA A 56 3.87 -6.34 -7.58
C ALA A 56 4.98 -6.81 -8.54
N LEU A 57 6.08 -6.06 -8.63
CA LEU A 57 7.20 -6.38 -9.51
C LEU A 57 7.95 -7.65 -9.13
N ILE A 58 8.18 -7.93 -7.84
CA ILE A 58 8.92 -9.12 -7.39
C ILE A 58 8.15 -10.42 -7.66
N THR A 59 6.83 -10.34 -7.86
CA THR A 59 6.01 -11.49 -8.30
C THR A 59 6.53 -12.08 -9.60
N ILE A 60 6.91 -11.25 -10.57
CA ILE A 60 7.33 -11.69 -11.90
C ILE A 60 8.60 -12.57 -11.85
N PRO A 61 9.73 -12.13 -11.25
CA PRO A 61 10.91 -12.96 -11.13
C PRO A 61 10.69 -14.16 -10.20
N VAL A 62 9.88 -14.05 -9.13
CA VAL A 62 9.58 -15.19 -8.26
C VAL A 62 8.80 -16.26 -9.00
N ALA A 63 7.78 -15.90 -9.78
CA ALA A 63 7.04 -16.83 -10.64
C ALA A 63 7.93 -17.45 -11.72
N THR A 64 8.81 -16.65 -12.32
CA THR A 64 9.77 -17.15 -13.31
C THR A 64 10.76 -18.14 -12.69
N ALA A 65 11.26 -17.88 -11.48
CA ALA A 65 12.20 -18.74 -10.78
C ALA A 65 11.57 -20.02 -10.22
N ALA A 66 10.32 -19.94 -9.72
CA ALA A 66 9.58 -21.09 -9.22
C ALA A 66 9.08 -22.01 -10.35
N GLY A 67 8.95 -21.48 -11.58
CA GLY A 67 8.37 -22.20 -12.71
C GLY A 67 6.85 -22.42 -12.61
N ASP A 68 6.23 -21.90 -11.55
CA ASP A 68 4.81 -22.05 -11.25
C ASP A 68 4.29 -20.82 -10.48
N LEU A 69 3.11 -20.35 -10.91
CA LEU A 69 2.46 -19.18 -10.33
C LEU A 69 1.81 -19.50 -8.98
N ALA A 70 1.31 -20.72 -8.75
CA ALA A 70 0.70 -21.08 -7.47
C ALA A 70 1.73 -20.97 -6.32
N THR A 71 2.92 -21.53 -6.53
CA THR A 71 4.04 -21.40 -5.59
C THR A 71 4.44 -19.93 -5.37
N ALA A 72 4.51 -19.14 -6.44
CA ALA A 72 4.85 -17.72 -6.34
C ALA A 72 3.82 -16.90 -5.56
N THR A 73 2.52 -17.11 -5.80
CA THR A 73 1.45 -16.41 -5.07
C THR A 73 1.49 -16.72 -3.58
N ARG A 74 1.84 -17.96 -3.20
CA ARG A 74 2.03 -18.33 -1.80
C ARG A 74 3.21 -17.61 -1.16
N VAL A 75 4.36 -17.60 -1.84
CA VAL A 75 5.58 -16.97 -1.33
C VAL A 75 5.40 -15.47 -1.21
N VAL A 76 4.93 -14.81 -2.27
CA VAL A 76 4.75 -13.35 -2.26
C VAL A 76 3.56 -12.95 -1.39
N GLY A 77 2.50 -13.76 -1.31
CA GLY A 77 1.43 -13.57 -0.34
C GLY A 77 1.92 -13.56 1.11
N ALA A 78 2.87 -14.45 1.45
CA ALA A 78 3.53 -14.42 2.77
C ALA A 78 4.37 -13.16 2.98
N VAL A 79 5.07 -12.68 1.94
CA VAL A 79 5.77 -11.39 1.97
C VAL A 79 4.81 -10.23 2.21
N VAL A 80 3.66 -10.22 1.54
CA VAL A 80 2.61 -9.21 1.74
C VAL A 80 2.10 -9.22 3.18
N LEU A 81 1.81 -10.40 3.73
CA LEU A 81 1.34 -10.52 5.11
C LEU A 81 2.37 -9.95 6.10
N ALA A 82 3.64 -10.32 5.95
CA ALA A 82 4.73 -9.80 6.78
C ALA A 82 4.87 -8.28 6.62
N TYR A 83 4.79 -7.79 5.38
CA TYR A 83 4.85 -6.37 5.06
C TYR A 83 3.76 -5.57 5.77
N ILE A 84 2.50 -6.01 5.73
CA ILE A 84 1.38 -5.31 6.38
C ILE A 84 1.55 -5.29 7.91
N VAL A 85 1.96 -6.40 8.52
CA VAL A 85 2.22 -6.44 9.97
C VAL A 85 3.29 -5.42 10.38
N VAL A 86 4.40 -5.36 9.62
CA VAL A 86 5.48 -4.38 9.86
C VAL A 86 4.97 -2.96 9.62
N GLN A 87 4.22 -2.74 8.55
CA GLN A 87 3.65 -1.44 8.18
C GLN A 87 2.74 -0.90 9.29
N ILE A 88 1.82 -1.71 9.81
CA ILE A 88 0.94 -1.35 10.94
C ILE A 88 1.77 -0.93 12.15
N ALA A 89 2.80 -1.71 12.50
CA ALA A 89 3.67 -1.40 13.63
C ALA A 89 4.43 -0.08 13.43
N VAL A 90 4.98 0.15 12.23
CA VAL A 90 5.70 1.39 11.88
C VAL A 90 4.78 2.59 11.94
N PHE A 91 3.56 2.50 11.41
CA PHE A 91 2.57 3.58 11.50
C PHE A 91 2.16 3.86 12.94
N ALA A 92 1.88 2.84 13.74
CA ALA A 92 1.53 3.00 15.15
C ALA A 92 2.66 3.67 15.95
N LEU A 93 3.91 3.25 15.73
CA LEU A 93 5.09 3.85 16.36
C LEU A 93 5.28 5.31 15.92
N ARG A 94 5.14 5.59 14.63
CA ARG A 94 5.30 6.94 14.06
C ARG A 94 4.21 7.88 14.54
N GLN A 95 2.95 7.42 14.59
CA GLN A 95 1.83 8.19 15.12
C GLN A 95 2.07 8.59 16.59
N ARG A 96 2.56 7.65 17.42
CA ARG A 96 2.93 7.92 18.81
C ARG A 96 4.07 8.94 18.92
N ARG A 97 5.11 8.83 18.08
CA ARG A 97 6.26 9.75 18.09
C ARG A 97 5.91 11.17 17.65
N MET A 98 4.97 11.32 16.73
CA MET A 98 4.57 12.62 16.17
C MET A 98 3.36 13.24 16.89
N SER A 99 2.81 12.56 17.91
CA SER A 99 1.62 13.00 18.67
C SER A 99 0.41 13.36 17.78
N ILE A 100 0.28 12.69 16.63
CA ILE A 100 -0.79 12.97 15.66
C ILE A 100 -2.07 12.32 16.13
N ARG A 101 -3.08 13.15 16.41
CA ARG A 101 -4.45 12.69 16.67
C ARG A 101 -5.17 12.49 15.34
N VAL A 102 -5.20 11.24 14.89
CA VAL A 102 -6.03 10.84 13.75
C VAL A 102 -7.48 10.77 14.20
N ALA A 103 -8.40 11.39 13.46
CA ALA A 103 -9.82 11.34 13.82
C ALA A 103 -10.33 9.88 13.77
N PRO A 104 -11.24 9.48 14.68
CA PRO A 104 -11.76 8.11 14.74
C PRO A 104 -12.22 7.50 13.40
N PRO A 105 -12.97 8.21 12.53
CA PRO A 105 -13.42 7.61 11.27
C PRO A 105 -12.26 7.26 10.32
N TYR A 106 -11.17 8.04 10.32
CA TYR A 106 -10.00 7.78 9.49
C TYR A 106 -9.22 6.56 9.98
N ALA A 107 -9.11 6.41 11.31
CA ALA A 107 -8.48 5.25 11.93
C ALA A 107 -9.28 3.96 11.68
N VAL A 108 -10.61 4.02 11.73
CA VAL A 108 -11.48 2.86 11.45
C VAL A 108 -11.33 2.41 10.00
N GLY A 109 -11.33 3.34 9.04
CA GLY A 109 -11.14 3.01 7.62
C GLY A 109 -9.77 2.36 7.35
N ALA A 110 -8.71 2.91 7.95
CA ALA A 110 -7.37 2.35 7.91
C ALA A 110 -7.32 0.90 8.43
N ILE A 111 -7.90 0.65 9.62
CA ILE A 111 -7.94 -0.69 10.22
C ILE A 111 -8.74 -1.66 9.35
N ALA A 112 -9.88 -1.22 8.80
CA ALA A 112 -10.71 -2.06 7.94
C ALA A 112 -9.96 -2.50 6.68
N ILE A 113 -9.21 -1.59 6.04
CA ILE A 113 -8.36 -1.89 4.89
C ILE A 113 -7.28 -2.91 5.30
N ASP A 114 -6.55 -2.64 6.38
CA ASP A 114 -5.45 -3.49 6.83
C ASP A 114 -5.92 -4.92 7.16
N LEU A 115 -7.05 -5.05 7.87
CA LEU A 115 -7.67 -6.34 8.17
C LEU A 115 -8.09 -7.08 6.90
N THR A 116 -8.68 -6.37 5.93
CA THR A 116 -9.09 -6.97 4.65
C THR A 116 -7.87 -7.50 3.90
N VAL A 117 -6.77 -6.75 3.86
CA VAL A 117 -5.52 -7.19 3.22
C VAL A 117 -4.93 -8.40 3.95
N ILE A 118 -4.94 -8.43 5.29
CA ILE A 118 -4.46 -9.57 6.08
C ILE A 118 -5.28 -10.83 5.76
N VAL A 119 -6.61 -10.72 5.70
CA VAL A 119 -7.49 -11.84 5.36
C VAL A 119 -7.22 -12.33 3.94
N PHE A 120 -7.14 -11.44 2.95
CA PHE A 120 -6.85 -11.84 1.56
C PHE A 120 -5.45 -12.44 1.39
N ALA A 121 -4.45 -11.94 2.14
CA ALA A 121 -3.11 -12.52 2.15
C ALA A 121 -3.14 -13.95 2.71
N ALA A 122 -3.82 -14.17 3.83
CA ALA A 122 -4.00 -15.50 4.41
C ALA A 122 -4.74 -16.46 3.45
N VAL A 123 -5.83 -16.00 2.84
CA VAL A 123 -6.59 -16.76 1.84
C VAL A 123 -5.72 -17.13 0.64
N THR A 124 -4.91 -16.19 0.13
CA THR A 124 -3.99 -16.45 -0.97
C THR A 124 -2.97 -17.52 -0.62
N ILE A 125 -2.38 -17.45 0.58
CA ILE A 125 -1.38 -18.43 1.05
C ILE A 125 -1.99 -19.83 1.15
N LEU A 126 -3.25 -19.94 1.58
CA LEU A 126 -3.93 -21.21 1.78
C LEU A 126 -4.45 -21.82 0.48
N ILE A 127 -5.11 -21.02 -0.36
CA ILE A 127 -5.82 -21.49 -1.56
C ILE A 127 -4.91 -21.50 -2.79
N GLN A 128 -3.90 -20.61 -2.85
CA GLN A 128 -2.98 -20.45 -3.99
C GLN A 128 -3.69 -20.14 -5.31
N ALA A 129 -4.89 -19.57 -5.24
CA ALA A 129 -5.64 -19.11 -6.40
C ALA A 129 -5.06 -17.79 -6.92
N VAL A 130 -4.75 -17.75 -8.21
CA VAL A 130 -4.22 -16.56 -8.90
C VAL A 130 -5.16 -15.37 -8.73
N SER A 131 -6.47 -15.57 -8.88
CA SER A 131 -7.48 -14.52 -8.72
C SER A 131 -7.52 -13.90 -7.31
N ALA A 132 -7.28 -14.71 -6.26
CA ALA A 132 -7.19 -14.20 -4.89
C ALA A 132 -5.96 -13.31 -4.71
N TYR A 133 -4.84 -13.68 -5.34
CA TYR A 133 -3.62 -12.88 -5.33
C TYR A 133 -3.76 -11.58 -6.13
N GLU A 134 -4.40 -11.61 -7.30
CA GLU A 134 -4.70 -10.40 -8.07
C GLU A 134 -5.59 -9.45 -7.28
N ALA A 135 -6.63 -9.96 -6.61
CA ALA A 135 -7.45 -9.17 -5.71
C ALA A 135 -6.64 -8.57 -4.56
N LEU A 136 -5.71 -9.33 -3.97
CA LEU A 136 -4.78 -8.82 -2.95
C LEU A 136 -3.91 -7.68 -3.48
N MET A 137 -3.36 -7.81 -4.69
CA MET A 137 -2.56 -6.76 -5.34
C MET A 137 -3.36 -5.47 -5.55
N VAL A 138 -4.63 -5.58 -5.93
CA VAL A 138 -5.52 -4.42 -6.04
C VAL A 138 -5.82 -3.83 -4.66
N LEU A 139 -6.10 -4.65 -3.66
CA LEU A 139 -6.38 -4.19 -2.29
C LEU A 139 -5.20 -3.43 -1.67
N LEU A 140 -3.96 -3.74 -2.05
CA LEU A 140 -2.79 -2.98 -1.60
C LEU A 140 -2.84 -1.50 -2.02
N LEU A 141 -3.54 -1.14 -3.10
CA LEU A 141 -3.76 0.26 -3.50
C LEU A 141 -4.68 1.02 -2.52
N ALA A 142 -5.57 0.31 -1.81
CA ALA A 142 -6.58 0.96 -0.97
C ALA A 142 -5.95 1.82 0.13
N ARG A 143 -4.82 1.37 0.72
CA ARG A 143 -4.15 2.12 1.78
C ARG A 143 -3.55 3.46 1.32
N PRO A 144 -2.66 3.50 0.29
CA PRO A 144 -2.15 4.77 -0.22
C PRO A 144 -3.25 5.67 -0.78
N MET A 145 -4.32 5.11 -1.37
CA MET A 145 -5.48 5.90 -1.80
C MET A 145 -6.23 6.53 -0.62
N TRP A 146 -6.41 5.78 0.48
CA TRP A 146 -7.05 6.28 1.69
C TRP A 146 -6.26 7.42 2.33
N ASP A 147 -4.93 7.29 2.38
CA ASP A 147 -4.04 8.36 2.86
C ASP A 147 -4.09 9.59 1.93
N PHE A 148 -4.16 9.39 0.61
CA PHE A 148 -4.31 10.48 -0.35
C PHE A 148 -5.62 11.27 -0.16
N VAL A 149 -6.75 10.57 -0.02
CA VAL A 149 -8.05 11.20 0.20
C VAL A 149 -8.06 11.99 1.50
N GLN A 150 -7.40 11.50 2.55
CA GLN A 150 -7.26 12.23 3.81
C GLN A 150 -6.52 13.55 3.63
N VAL A 151 -5.37 13.52 2.94
CA VAL A 151 -4.58 14.73 2.64
C VAL A 151 -5.43 15.75 1.86
N LEU A 152 -6.13 15.32 0.82
CA LEU A 152 -7.02 16.22 0.05
C LEU A 152 -8.16 16.78 0.91
N SER A 153 -8.74 15.97 1.79
CA SER A 153 -9.84 16.39 2.66
C SER A 153 -9.41 17.41 3.72
N ASP A 154 -8.18 17.32 4.23
CA ASP A 154 -7.65 18.30 5.18
C ASP A 154 -7.33 19.63 4.48
N MET A 155 -6.80 19.57 3.25
CA MET A 155 -6.54 20.76 2.43
C MET A 155 -7.81 21.51 2.04
N ALA A 156 -8.93 20.82 1.86
CA ALA A 156 -10.21 21.42 1.51
C ALA A 156 -10.93 22.08 2.70
N ARG A 157 -10.48 21.84 3.94
CA ARG A 157 -11.07 22.44 5.13
C ARG A 157 -10.42 23.81 5.40
N PRO A 158 -11.23 24.89 5.49
CA PRO A 158 -10.73 26.26 5.71
C PRO A 158 -10.09 26.46 7.09
#